data_AF-A0A2V0PLB4-F1
#
_entry.id   AF-A0A2V0PLB4-F1
#
_cell.length_a   1.000
_cell.length_b   1.000
_cell.length_c   1.000
_cell.angle_alpha   90.00
_cell.angle_beta   90.00
_cell.angle_gamma   90.00
#
_symmetry.space_group_name_H-M   'P 1'
#
loop_
_entity.id
_entity.type
_entity.pdbx_description
1 polymer ?
#
loop_
_entity_poly.entity_id
_entity_poly.type
_entity_poly.pdbx_seq_one_letter_code
_entity_poly.pdbx_strand_id
1 'polypeptide(L)'
;MPASRPGARDGLIDALNRSAPTRAANNALPIAAYYRGCDLLISQAKVYRASGNEEQLYVMLMRFASLVIETIPRHAQYSPEAPQYRAFKQ
;
A
#
# COMPACT_ATOMS: atom_id res chain seq x y z
N MET A 1 28.52 25.45 -19.66
CA MET A 1 27.40 24.52 -19.92
C MET A 1 27.08 23.81 -18.60
N PRO A 2 25.96 24.07 -17.91
CA PRO A 2 25.64 23.29 -16.71
C PRO A 2 25.03 21.95 -17.13
N ALA A 3 25.61 20.88 -16.59
CA ALA A 3 25.18 19.50 -16.78
C ALA A 3 23.77 19.28 -16.21
N SER A 4 22.95 18.53 -16.93
CA SER A 4 21.64 18.05 -16.48
C SER A 4 21.82 17.28 -15.16
N ARG A 5 21.19 17.73 -14.07
CA ARG A 5 21.27 17.07 -12.76
C ARG A 5 20.50 15.74 -12.80
N PRO A 6 21.15 14.57 -12.66
CA PRO A 6 20.43 13.35 -12.30
C PRO A 6 20.03 13.47 -10.82
N GLY A 7 18.78 13.20 -10.46
CA GLY A 7 18.39 13.06 -9.04
C GLY A 7 17.09 13.75 -8.59
N ALA A 8 16.40 14.53 -9.41
CA ALA A 8 15.11 15.11 -9.00
C ALA A 8 13.97 14.06 -8.96
N ARG A 9 13.95 13.13 -9.93
CA ARG A 9 12.96 12.04 -9.99
C ARG A 9 13.24 10.93 -8.98
N ASP A 10 14.51 10.54 -8.84
CA ASP A 10 14.92 9.52 -7.86
C ASP A 10 14.59 9.97 -6.43
N GLY A 11 14.85 11.25 -6.11
CA GLY A 11 14.49 11.83 -4.81
C GLY A 11 12.98 11.88 -4.52
N LEU A 12 12.15 12.10 -5.54
CA LEU A 12 10.69 12.08 -5.40
C LEU A 12 10.19 10.66 -5.10
N ILE A 13 10.63 9.68 -5.88
CA ILE A 13 10.25 8.27 -5.68
C ILE A 13 10.69 7.79 -4.29
N ASP A 14 11.89 8.15 -3.85
CA ASP A 14 12.39 7.86 -2.51
C ASP A 14 11.57 8.54 -1.39
N ALA A 15 11.08 9.75 -1.63
CA ALA A 15 10.18 10.44 -0.70
C ALA A 15 8.82 9.74 -0.61
N LEU A 16 8.26 9.33 -1.75
CA LEU A 16 6.99 8.61 -1.81
C LEU A 16 7.10 7.23 -1.15
N ASN A 17 8.19 6.50 -1.38
CA ASN A 17 8.45 5.20 -0.73
C ASN A 17 8.54 5.33 0.79
N ARG A 18 9.16 6.38 1.31
CA ARG A 18 9.20 6.65 2.77
C ARG A 18 7.82 6.90 3.37
N SER A 19 6.87 7.39 2.57
CA SER A 19 5.49 7.58 3.00
C SER A 19 4.64 6.30 2.96
N ALA A 20 5.14 5.21 2.36
CA ALA A 20 4.48 3.90 2.29
C ALA A 20 5.33 2.79 2.95
N PRO A 21 5.67 2.90 4.25
CA PRO A 21 6.49 1.87 4.89
C PRO A 21 5.69 0.57 5.05
N THR A 22 6.31 -0.56 4.70
CA THR A 22 5.81 -1.88 5.07
C THR A 22 5.77 -1.98 6.58
N ARG A 23 4.62 -2.42 7.12
CA ARG A 23 4.43 -2.62 8.57
C ARG A 23 4.44 -4.12 8.87
N ALA A 24 5.11 -4.50 9.96
CA ALA A 24 5.04 -5.87 10.45
C ALA A 24 3.62 -6.20 10.93
N ALA A 25 3.22 -7.47 10.80
CA ALA A 25 1.94 -7.94 11.28
C ALA A 25 1.91 -7.89 12.81
N ASN A 26 0.96 -7.12 13.37
CA ASN A 26 0.66 -7.15 14.79
C ASN A 26 -0.49 -8.13 15.04
N ASN A 27 -0.16 -9.29 15.62
CA ASN A 27 -1.12 -10.36 15.91
C ASN A 27 -2.09 -10.04 17.07
N ALA A 28 -1.89 -8.93 17.78
CA ALA A 28 -2.86 -8.46 18.78
C ALA A 28 -4.08 -7.78 18.14
N LEU A 29 -3.95 -7.33 16.88
CA LEU A 29 -5.07 -6.77 16.12
C LEU A 29 -5.81 -7.89 15.39
N PRO A 30 -7.15 -7.89 15.35
CA PRO A 30 -7.89 -8.87 14.55
C PRO A 30 -7.54 -8.77 13.07
N ILE A 31 -7.44 -9.91 12.37
CA ILE A 31 -7.14 -9.92 10.92
C ILE A 31 -8.15 -9.08 10.10
N ALA A 32 -9.41 -9.03 10.54
CA ALA A 32 -10.44 -8.20 9.92
C ALA A 32 -10.11 -6.70 9.92
N ALA A 33 -9.31 -6.22 10.88
CA ALA A 33 -8.84 -4.83 10.89
C ALA A 33 -7.93 -4.53 9.69
N TYR A 34 -7.10 -5.50 9.29
CA TYR A 34 -6.24 -5.38 8.11
C TYR A 34 -7.07 -5.38 6.82
N TYR A 35 -8.09 -6.23 6.70
CA TYR A 35 -9.00 -6.23 5.55
C TYR A 35 -9.75 -4.91 5.41
N ARG A 36 -10.26 -4.33 6.51
CA ARG A 36 -10.85 -2.98 6.47
C ARG A 36 -9.84 -1.91 6.06
N GLY A 37 -8.59 -2.06 6.48
CA GLY A 37 -7.49 -1.20 6.02
C GLY A 37 -7.28 -1.28 4.51
N CYS A 38 -7.32 -2.49 3.93
CA CYS A 38 -7.27 -2.71 2.48
C CYS A 38 -8.40 -1.96 1.76
N ASP A 39 -9.64 -2.13 2.23
CA ASP A 39 -10.81 -1.48 1.61
C ASP A 39 -10.71 0.05 1.65
N LEU A 40 -10.25 0.61 2.78
CA LEU A 40 -10.04 2.04 2.94
C LEU A 40 -8.97 2.58 1.97
N LEU A 41 -7.85 1.87 1.83
CA LEU A 41 -6.77 2.25 0.91
C LEU A 41 -7.25 2.24 -0.54
N ILE A 42 -8.01 1.22 -0.96
CA ILE A 42 -8.60 1.17 -2.31
C ILE A 42 -9.59 2.32 -2.52
N SER A 43 -10.43 2.62 -1.53
CA SER A 43 -11.38 3.74 -1.62
C SER A 43 -10.65 5.07 -1.80
N GLN A 44 -9.58 5.31 -1.04
CA GLN A 44 -8.75 6.51 -1.17
C GLN A 44 -8.02 6.55 -2.52
N ALA A 45 -7.49 5.42 -2.99
CA ALA A 45 -6.86 5.32 -4.31
C ALA A 45 -7.84 5.72 -5.43
N LYS A 46 -9.11 5.29 -5.35
CA LYS A 46 -10.15 5.70 -6.32
C LYS A 46 -10.36 7.22 -6.31
N VAL A 47 -10.40 7.84 -5.13
CA VAL A 47 -10.54 9.30 -5.00
C VAL A 47 -9.33 10.02 -5.61
N TYR A 48 -8.11 9.62 -5.27
CA TYR A 48 -6.89 10.24 -5.82
C TYR A 48 -6.74 10.03 -7.33
N ARG A 49 -7.19 8.89 -7.84
CA ARG A 49 -7.26 8.64 -9.28
C ARG A 49 -8.23 9.59 -9.98
N ALA A 50 -9.42 9.80 -9.41
CA ALA A 50 -10.41 10.73 -9.96
C ALA A 50 -9.92 12.19 -9.91
N SER A 51 -9.13 12.56 -8.90
CA SER A 51 -8.57 13.91 -8.77
C SER A 51 -7.26 14.12 -9.55
N GLY A 52 -6.76 13.11 -10.28
CA GLY A 52 -5.46 13.18 -10.98
C GLY A 52 -4.24 13.31 -10.07
N ASN A 53 -4.36 12.95 -8.77
CA ASN A 53 -3.25 13.02 -7.83
C ASN A 53 -2.45 11.70 -7.86
N GLU A 54 -1.53 11.61 -8.82
CA GLU A 54 -0.74 10.40 -9.07
C GLU A 54 0.21 10.06 -7.91
N GLU A 55 0.75 11.06 -7.21
CA GLU A 55 1.63 10.87 -6.06
C GLU A 55 0.90 10.17 -4.91
N GLN A 56 -0.26 10.68 -4.50
CA GLN A 56 -1.04 10.06 -3.42
C GLN A 56 -1.65 8.73 -3.85
N LEU A 57 -2.04 8.60 -5.13
CA LEU A 57 -2.46 7.33 -5.69
C LEU A 57 -1.37 6.28 -5.54
N TYR A 58 -0.13 6.60 -5.91
CA TYR A 58 1.02 5.72 -5.76
C TYR A 58 1.19 5.29 -4.29
N VAL A 59 1.15 6.23 -3.35
CA VAL A 59 1.31 5.92 -1.92
C VAL A 59 0.21 4.99 -1.40
N MET A 60 -1.05 5.19 -1.80
CA MET A 60 -2.15 4.31 -1.38
C MET A 60 -2.00 2.91 -1.95
N LEU A 61 -1.64 2.79 -3.24
CA LEU A 61 -1.45 1.50 -3.89
C LEU A 61 -0.25 0.74 -3.32
N MET A 62 0.86 1.45 -3.04
CA MET A 62 2.04 0.85 -2.41
C MET A 62 1.73 0.33 -1.01
N ARG A 63 1.05 1.13 -0.18
CA ARG A 63 0.61 0.68 1.15
C ARG A 63 -0.29 -0.55 1.06
N PHE A 64 -1.20 -0.58 0.10
CA PHE A 64 -2.09 -1.72 -0.12
C PHE A 64 -1.29 -2.97 -0.52
N ALA A 65 -0.37 -2.86 -1.47
CA ALA A 65 0.49 -3.96 -1.90
C ALA A 65 1.33 -4.52 -0.74
N SER A 66 1.98 -3.65 0.05
CA SER A 66 2.72 -4.06 1.26
C SER A 66 1.82 -4.80 2.24
N LEU A 67 0.59 -4.32 2.46
CA LEU A 67 -0.35 -4.95 3.39
C LEU A 67 -0.77 -6.35 2.93
N VAL A 68 -1.10 -6.52 1.64
CA VAL A 68 -1.60 -7.78 1.07
C VAL A 68 -0.49 -8.81 0.87
N ILE A 69 0.69 -8.39 0.42
CA ILE A 69 1.78 -9.30 0.03
C ILE A 69 2.69 -9.62 1.22
N GLU A 70 2.92 -8.66 2.11
CA GLU A 70 3.90 -8.82 3.20
C GLU A 70 3.24 -8.96 4.57
N THR A 71 2.30 -8.07 4.93
CA THR A 71 1.77 -8.00 6.29
C THR A 71 0.72 -9.08 6.58
N ILE A 72 -0.36 -9.15 5.79
CA ILE A 72 -1.48 -10.06 6.01
C ILE A 72 -1.03 -11.53 6.01
N PRO A 73 -0.18 -12.01 5.07
CA PRO A 73 0.26 -13.40 5.06
C PRO A 73 1.07 -13.82 6.28
N ARG A 74 1.64 -12.86 7.03
CA ARG A 74 2.41 -13.10 8.26
C ARG A 74 1.54 -13.06 9.53
N HIS A 75 0.25 -12.77 9.40
CA HIS A 75 -0.66 -12.68 10.54
C HIS A 75 -1.06 -14.08 11.04
N ALA A 76 -1.17 -14.27 12.36
CA ALA A 76 -1.45 -15.60 12.94
C ALA A 76 -2.80 -16.22 12.51
N GLN A 77 -3.80 -15.37 12.27
CA GLN A 77 -5.14 -15.77 11.83
C GLN A 77 -5.30 -15.79 10.30
N TYR A 78 -4.21 -15.69 9.55
CA TYR A 78 -4.25 -15.67 8.10
C TYR A 78 -4.68 -17.02 7.52
N SER A 79 -5.58 -16.97 6.54
CA SER A 79 -5.91 -18.11 5.69
C SER A 79 -5.90 -17.67 4.22
N PRO A 80 -5.19 -18.39 3.32
CA PRO A 80 -5.20 -18.10 1.89
C PRO A 80 -6.58 -18.31 1.25
N GLU A 81 -7.44 -19.11 1.87
CA GLU A 81 -8.80 -19.37 1.40
C GLU A 81 -9.84 -18.37 1.94
N ALA A 82 -9.42 -17.45 2.81
CA ALA A 82 -10.31 -16.43 3.34
C ALA A 82 -10.95 -15.63 2.19
N PRO A 83 -12.30 -15.56 2.11
CA PRO A 83 -12.99 -14.89 0.99
C PRO A 83 -12.55 -13.44 0.81
N GLN A 84 -12.31 -12.71 1.91
CA GLN A 84 -11.83 -11.33 1.85
C GLN A 84 -10.43 -11.24 1.22
N TYR A 85 -9.52 -12.14 1.60
CA TYR A 85 -8.17 -12.12 1.06
C TYR A 85 -8.12 -12.52 -0.42
N ARG A 86 -8.95 -13.47 -0.83
CA ARG A 86 -9.09 -13.84 -2.25
C ARG A 86 -9.59 -12.68 -3.11
N ALA A 87 -10.49 -11.85 -2.58
CA ALA A 87 -10.98 -10.67 -3.29
C ALA A 87 -9.87 -9.65 -3.59
N PHE A 88 -8.83 -9.57 -2.75
CA PHE A 88 -7.69 -8.67 -2.97
C PHE A 88 -6.65 -9.19 -3.97
N LYS A 89 -6.74 -10.47 -4.37
CA LYS A 89 -5.82 -11.10 -5.33
C LYS A 89 -6.36 -11.20 -6.77
N GLN A 90 -7.62 -10.80 -7.00
CA GLN A 90 -8.27 -10.81 -8.32
C GLN A 90 -7.87 -9.58 -9.12
#